data_AF-A0A3S1MPF0-F1
#
_entry.id   AF-A0A3S1MPF0-F1
#
_cell.length_a   1.000
_cell.length_b   1.000
_cell.length_c   1.000
_cell.angle_alpha   90.00
_cell.angle_beta   90.00
_cell.angle_gamma   90.00
#
_symmetry.space_group_name_H-M   'P 1'
#
loop_
_entity.id
_entity.type
_entity.pdbx_description
1 polymer ?
#
loop_
_entity_poly.entity_id
_entity_poly.type
_entity_poly.pdbx_seq_one_letter_code
_entity_poly.pdbx_strand_id
1 'polypeptide(L)'
;MDLVAAHRRAISALECLGKRLMHAGEAEAALIGPRLDTAMKTETVVRRQAAMAPVANVGELKIKAAYFKRLINNGWCDVDADDLQELLRSFAELPI
;
A
#
# COMPACT_ATOMS: atom_id res chain seq x y z
N MET A 1 -3.78 -0.10 -15.28
CA MET A 1 -4.26 -0.65 -13.99
C MET A 1 -4.19 0.49 -12.98
N ASP A 2 -5.25 0.75 -12.21
CA ASP A 2 -5.22 1.77 -11.16
C ASP A 2 -4.49 1.21 -9.92
N LEU A 3 -3.25 1.65 -9.71
CA LEU A 3 -2.37 1.18 -8.64
C LEU A 3 -2.83 1.62 -7.25
N VAL A 4 -3.48 2.77 -7.13
CA VAL A 4 -4.06 3.23 -5.86
C VAL A 4 -5.24 2.34 -5.48
N ALA A 5 -6.10 2.02 -6.45
CA ALA A 5 -7.20 1.09 -6.22
C ALA A 5 -6.70 -0.34 -5.91
N ALA A 6 -5.66 -0.80 -6.59
CA ALA A 6 -5.02 -2.08 -6.30
C ALA A 6 -4.44 -2.11 -4.88
N HIS A 7 -3.74 -1.05 -4.47
CA HIS A 7 -3.18 -0.94 -3.12
C HIS A 7 -4.26 -0.93 -2.04
N ARG A 8 -5.37 -0.19 -2.24
CA ARG A 8 -6.52 -0.22 -1.32
C ARG A 8 -7.09 -1.62 -1.15
N ARG A 9 -7.21 -2.41 -2.23
CA ARG A 9 -7.68 -3.79 -2.15
C ARG A 9 -6.72 -4.68 -1.35
N ALA A 10 -5.41 -4.47 -1.50
CA ALA A 10 -4.40 -5.19 -0.73
C ALA A 10 -4.51 -4.87 0.77
N ILE A 11 -4.66 -3.61 1.15
CA ILE A 11 -4.93 -3.19 2.54
C ILE A 11 -6.21 -3.83 3.07
N SER A 12 -7.31 -3.80 2.33
CA SER A 12 -8.56 -4.43 2.79
C SER A 12 -8.42 -5.94 3.01
N ALA A 13 -7.62 -6.62 2.18
CA ALA A 13 -7.32 -8.04 2.38
C ALA A 13 -6.50 -8.27 3.67
N LEU A 14 -5.50 -7.43 3.94
CA LEU A 14 -4.73 -7.45 5.18
C LEU A 14 -5.60 -7.23 6.41
N GLU A 15 -6.44 -6.19 6.40
CA GLU A 15 -7.35 -5.91 7.51
C GLU A 15 -8.30 -7.07 7.77
N CYS A 16 -8.82 -7.70 6.71
CA CYS A 16 -9.70 -8.86 6.82
C CYS A 16 -8.98 -10.06 7.44
N LEU A 17 -7.79 -10.41 6.96
CA LEU A 17 -6.99 -11.51 7.50
C LEU A 17 -6.52 -11.23 8.93
N GLY A 18 -6.10 -10.00 9.24
CA GLY A 18 -5.69 -9.58 10.58
C GLY A 18 -6.83 -9.69 11.59
N LYS A 19 -8.03 -9.21 11.24
CA LYS A 19 -9.24 -9.35 12.08
C LYS A 19 -9.59 -10.81 12.32
N ARG A 20 -9.50 -11.66 11.28
CA ARG A 20 -9.76 -13.09 11.44
C ARG A 20 -8.71 -13.75 12.33
N LEU A 21 -7.43 -13.40 12.17
CA LEU A 21 -6.34 -13.93 12.99
C LEU A 21 -6.52 -13.57 14.47
N MET A 22 -6.97 -12.35 14.78
CA MET A 22 -7.24 -11.92 16.16
C MET A 22 -8.29 -12.78 16.89
N HIS A 23 -9.15 -13.49 16.15
CA HIS A 23 -10.20 -14.33 16.70
C HIS A 23 -9.98 -15.83 16.42
N ALA A 24 -8.89 -16.18 15.74
CA ALA A 24 -8.62 -17.55 15.33
C ALA A 24 -8.06 -18.38 16.49
N GLY A 25 -8.57 -19.60 16.64
CA GLY A 25 -7.89 -20.64 17.42
C GLY A 25 -6.63 -21.14 16.71
N GLU A 26 -5.78 -21.89 17.40
CA GLU A 26 -4.45 -22.30 16.90
C GLU A 26 -4.46 -22.94 15.50
N ALA A 27 -5.40 -23.86 15.25
CA ALA A 27 -5.51 -24.54 13.96
C ALA A 27 -5.88 -23.59 12.80
N GLU A 28 -6.76 -22.61 13.05
CA GLU A 28 -7.10 -21.60 12.03
C GLU A 28 -5.97 -20.57 11.89
N ALA A 29 -5.33 -20.19 12.99
CA ALA A 29 -4.19 -19.27 12.98
C ALA A 29 -3.03 -19.82 12.14
N ALA A 30 -2.75 -21.13 12.23
CA ALA A 30 -1.74 -21.80 11.39
C ALA A 30 -2.04 -21.71 9.88
N LEU A 31 -3.31 -21.60 9.49
CA LEU A 31 -3.72 -21.41 8.09
C LEU A 31 -3.77 -19.94 7.68
N ILE A 32 -4.11 -19.03 8.60
CA ILE A 32 -4.21 -17.60 8.33
C ILE A 32 -2.82 -16.95 8.27
N GLY A 33 -1.88 -17.33 9.14
CA GLY A 33 -0.55 -16.73 9.21
C GLY A 33 0.15 -16.65 7.85
N PRO A 34 0.35 -17.77 7.12
CA PRO A 34 0.99 -17.75 5.80
C PRO A 34 0.23 -16.92 4.75
N ARG A 35 -1.11 -16.83 4.87
CA ARG A 35 -1.93 -16.01 3.97
C ARG A 35 -1.76 -14.53 4.29
N LEU A 36 -1.63 -14.17 5.56
CA LEU A 36 -1.34 -12.82 6.01
C LEU A 36 0.04 -12.38 5.50
N ASP A 37 1.07 -13.22 5.65
CA ASP A 37 2.41 -12.96 5.12
C ASP A 37 2.41 -12.71 3.60
N THR A 38 1.65 -13.53 2.86
CA THR A 38 1.49 -13.37 1.41
C THR A 38 0.79 -12.05 1.06
N ALA A 39 -0.25 -11.70 1.81
CA ALA A 39 -0.96 -10.45 1.64
C ALA A 39 -0.07 -9.24 1.96
N MET A 40 0.81 -9.33 2.96
CA MET A 40 1.77 -8.27 3.31
C MET A 40 2.77 -8.04 2.19
N LYS A 41 3.34 -9.11 1.64
CA LYS A 41 4.23 -9.02 0.46
C LYS A 41 3.53 -8.40 -0.74
N THR A 42 2.27 -8.78 -0.96
CA THR A 42 1.47 -8.23 -2.06
C THR A 42 1.22 -6.74 -1.88
N GLU A 43 0.82 -6.32 -0.68
CA GLU A 43 0.66 -4.90 -0.35
C GLU A 43 1.95 -4.13 -0.61
N THR A 44 3.09 -4.62 -0.13
CA THR A 44 4.38 -3.92 -0.26
C THR A 44 4.78 -3.73 -1.72
N VAL A 45 4.60 -4.76 -2.56
CA VAL A 45 4.89 -4.67 -4.00
C VAL A 45 4.00 -3.63 -4.66
N VAL A 46 2.69 -3.66 -4.38
CA VAL A 46 1.74 -2.74 -5.03
C VAL A 46 1.93 -1.32 -4.52
N ARG A 47 2.27 -1.12 -3.24
CA ARG A 47 2.60 0.18 -2.65
C ARG A 47 3.82 0.80 -3.34
N ARG A 48 4.89 0.02 -3.51
CA ARG A 48 6.10 0.46 -4.24
C ARG A 48 5.81 0.81 -5.68
N GLN A 49 5.05 -0.04 -6.39
CA GLN A 49 4.60 0.26 -7.75
C GLN A 49 3.79 1.56 -7.80
N ALA A 50 2.88 1.76 -6.85
CA ALA A 50 2.11 3.01 -6.76
C ALA A 50 3.05 4.20 -6.51
N ALA A 51 4.05 4.08 -5.64
CA ALA A 51 5.03 5.13 -5.35
C ALA A 51 5.87 5.49 -6.60
N MET A 52 6.33 4.50 -7.35
CA MET A 52 7.13 4.69 -8.56
C MET A 52 6.34 5.20 -9.76
N ALA A 53 5.03 4.93 -9.83
CA ALA A 53 4.24 5.24 -11.01
C ALA A 53 4.29 6.74 -11.38
N PRO A 54 4.60 7.11 -12.63
CA PRO A 54 4.65 8.50 -13.03
C PRO A 54 3.28 9.17 -12.89
N VAL A 55 3.28 10.49 -12.72
CA VAL A 55 2.08 11.32 -12.75
C VAL A 55 2.10 12.20 -14.00
N ALA A 56 0.96 12.31 -14.69
CA ALA A 56 0.89 13.03 -15.97
C ALA A 56 0.64 14.54 -15.79
N ASN A 57 0.11 14.96 -14.64
CA ASN A 57 -0.26 16.35 -14.38
C ASN A 57 -0.31 16.66 -12.87
N VAL A 58 -0.41 17.95 -12.53
CA VAL A 58 -0.50 18.42 -11.14
C VAL A 58 -1.73 17.87 -10.40
N GLY A 59 -2.83 17.58 -11.11
CA GLY A 59 -4.02 16.98 -10.52
C GLY A 59 -3.76 15.58 -9.98
N GLU A 60 -3.13 14.73 -10.79
CA GLU A 60 -2.72 13.38 -10.39
C GLU A 60 -1.68 13.41 -9.26
N LEU A 61 -0.72 14.34 -9.33
CA LEU A 61 0.24 14.56 -8.25
C LEU A 61 -0.46 14.82 -6.92
N LYS A 62 -1.45 15.74 -6.89
CA LYS A 62 -2.20 16.07 -5.67
C LYS A 62 -2.95 14.86 -5.13
N ILE A 63 -3.59 14.07 -5.99
CA ILE A 63 -4.32 12.85 -5.60
C ILE A 63 -3.35 11.83 -4.98
N LYS A 64 -2.22 11.58 -5.64
CA LYS A 64 -1.20 10.64 -5.19
C LYS A 64 -0.56 11.08 -3.87
N ALA A 65 -0.20 12.35 -3.74
CA ALA A 65 0.35 12.92 -2.50
C ALA A 65 -0.66 12.83 -1.34
N ALA A 66 -1.93 13.17 -1.57
CA ALA A 66 -2.97 13.04 -0.55
C ALA A 66 -3.16 11.57 -0.11
N TYR A 67 -3.04 10.63 -1.04
CA TYR A 67 -3.13 9.21 -0.74
C TYR A 67 -1.98 8.73 0.15
N PHE A 68 -0.73 9.01 -0.22
CA PHE A 68 0.44 8.61 0.60
C PHE A 68 0.48 9.33 1.96
N LYS A 69 0.07 10.61 2.02
CA LYS A 69 -0.11 11.31 3.30
C LYS A 69 -1.08 10.57 4.22
N ARG A 70 -2.18 10.06 3.67
CA ARG A 70 -3.17 9.29 4.45
C ARG A 70 -2.60 7.97 4.94
N LEU A 71 -1.80 7.27 4.13
CA LEU A 71 -1.16 6.01 4.54
C LEU A 71 -0.26 6.21 5.75
N ILE A 72 0.60 7.24 5.71
CA ILE A 72 1.54 7.58 6.78
C ILE A 72 0.79 7.96 8.06
N ASN A 73 -0.24 8.82 7.96
CA ASN A 73 -0.90 9.37 9.13
C ASN A 73 -1.89 8.41 9.80
N ASN A 74 -2.47 7.48 9.05
CA ASN A 74 -3.49 6.58 9.59
C ASN A 74 -2.92 5.28 10.16
N GLY A 75 -1.59 5.09 10.12
CA GLY A 75 -0.93 3.85 10.57
C GLY A 75 -1.39 2.61 9.80
N TRP A 76 -1.83 2.79 8.55
CA TRP A 76 -2.39 1.70 7.72
C TRP A 76 -1.32 0.80 7.13
N CYS A 77 -0.11 1.34 6.92
CA CYS A 77 1.06 0.59 6.51
C CYS A 77 2.34 1.36 6.84
N ASP A 78 3.41 0.63 7.14
CA ASP A 78 4.78 1.16 7.20
C ASP A 78 5.21 1.55 5.78
N VAL A 79 5.20 2.87 5.51
CA VAL A 79 5.76 3.42 4.28
C VAL A 79 7.28 3.56 4.49
N ASP A 80 8.06 2.72 3.81
CA ASP A 80 9.52 2.73 3.93
C ASP A 80 10.13 4.01 3.33
N ALA A 81 11.38 4.31 3.71
CA ALA A 81 12.14 5.44 3.15
C ALA A 81 12.29 5.33 1.63
N ASP A 82 12.47 4.11 1.10
CA ASP A 82 12.57 3.84 -0.33
C ASP A 82 11.28 4.23 -1.07
N ASP A 83 10.12 3.93 -0.48
CA ASP A 83 8.84 4.33 -1.05
C ASP A 83 8.65 5.84 -1.08
N LEU A 84 9.08 6.54 -0.04
CA LEU A 84 9.08 8.00 -0.03
C LEU A 84 10.01 8.57 -1.10
N GLN A 85 11.18 7.98 -1.27
CA GLN A 85 12.12 8.40 -2.31
C GLN A 85 11.54 8.20 -3.72
N GLU A 86 10.95 7.05 -4.00
CA GLU A 86 10.28 6.78 -5.28
C GLU A 86 9.09 7.70 -5.51
N LEU A 87 8.31 7.97 -4.46
CA LEU A 87 7.19 8.92 -4.50
C LEU A 87 7.68 10.32 -4.91
N LEU A 88 8.73 10.82 -4.25
CA LEU A 88 9.31 12.13 -4.55
C LEU A 88 9.92 12.17 -5.96
N ARG A 89 10.59 11.10 -6.39
CA ARG A 89 11.11 10.98 -7.76
C ARG A 89 9.99 11.08 -8.79
N SER A 90 8.88 10.37 -8.57
CA SER A 90 7.73 10.41 -9.48
C SER A 90 7.11 11.81 -9.63
N PHE A 91 7.28 12.67 -8.63
CA PHE A 91 6.82 14.07 -8.67
C PHE A 91 7.82 14.99 -9.37
N ALA A 92 9.12 14.73 -9.23
CA ALA A 92 10.18 15.51 -9.87
C ALA A 92 10.21 15.33 -11.39
N GLU A 93 9.72 14.19 -11.89
CA GLU A 93 9.61 13.86 -13.32
C GLU A 93 8.35 14.44 -14.00
N LEU A 94 7.58 15.27 -13.29
CA LEU A 94 6.39 15.90 -13.85
C LEU A 94 6.77 16.79 -15.05
N PRO A 95 6.17 16.60 -16.24
CA PRO A 95 6.44 17.46 -17.38
C PRO A 95 6.03 18.91 -17.07
N ILE A 96 6.93 19.85 -17.36
CA ILE A 96 6.71 21.30 -17.22
C ILE A 96 6.08 21.85 -18.49
#